data_AF-A0A9E1PM28-F1
#
_entry.id   AF-A0A9E1PM28-F1
#
_cell.length_a   1.000
_cell.length_b   1.000
_cell.length_c   1.000
_cell.angle_alpha   90.00
_cell.angle_beta   90.00
_cell.angle_gamma   90.00
#
_symmetry.space_group_name_H-M   'P 1'
#
loop_
_entity.id
_entity.type
_entity.pdbx_description
1 polymer ?
#
loop_
_entity_poly.entity_id
_entity_poly.type
_entity_poly.pdbx_seq_one_letter_code
_entity_poly.pdbx_strand_id
1 'polypeptide(L)' 'MLKIVLVPINPAGWPFIGLFAAITIGLFQVSDLFGWVGVILTVWCVYFFRDPDRTTP' A
#
# COMPACT_ATOMS: atom_id res chain seq x y z
N MET A 1 10.78 0.78 -19.33
CA MET A 1 9.95 -0.44 -19.23
C MET A 1 9.65 -0.86 -17.77
N LEU A 2 9.61 0.07 -16.80
CA LEU A 2 9.13 -0.17 -15.41
C LEU A 2 7.88 0.64 -15.06
N LYS A 3 7.31 1.35 -16.04
CA LYS A 3 6.18 2.27 -15.84
C LYS A 3 4.87 1.56 -15.49
N ILE A 4 4.81 0.24 -15.69
CA ILE A 4 3.66 -0.63 -15.38
C ILE A 4 3.70 -1.09 -13.91
N VAL A 5 4.88 -1.11 -13.27
CA VAL A 5 5.04 -1.59 -11.89
C VAL A 5 5.04 -0.43 -10.89
N LEU A 6 5.65 0.71 -11.26
CA LEU A 6 5.72 1.90 -10.42
C LEU A 6 4.56 2.84 -10.77
N VAL A 7 3.34 2.49 -10.35
CA VAL A 7 2.24 3.45 -10.33
C VAL A 7 2.68 4.61 -9.42
N PRO A 8 2.61 5.88 -9.86
CA PRO A 8 3.00 6.99 -9.00
C PRO A 8 2.13 6.94 -7.74
N ILE A 9 2.75 7.05 -6.56
CA ILE A 9 2.03 7.10 -5.29
C ILE A 9 2.01 8.56 -4.86
N ASN A 10 0.83 9.07 -4.50
CA ASN A 10 0.66 10.38 -3.92
C ASN A 10 1.60 10.53 -2.72
N PRO A 11 2.43 11.58 -2.62
CA PRO A 11 3.41 11.73 -1.55
C PRO A 11 2.81 11.64 -0.13
N ALA A 12 1.54 12.03 0.06
CA ALA A 12 0.85 11.90 1.34
C ALA A 12 0.50 10.44 1.72
N GLY A 13 0.54 9.49 0.77
CA GLY A 13 0.23 8.08 0.99
C GLY A 13 1.36 7.26 1.60
N TRP A 14 2.62 7.66 1.38
CA TRP A 14 3.80 6.97 1.93
C TRP A 14 3.79 6.77 3.45
N PRO A 15 3.45 7.77 4.30
CA PRO A 15 3.38 7.55 5.74
C PRO A 15 2.32 6.51 6.14
N PHE A 16 1.17 6.47 5.45
CA PHE A 16 0.12 5.48 5.72
C PHE A 16 0.54 4.08 5.29
N ILE A 17 1.13 3.93 4.09
CA ILE A 17 1.62 2.65 3.59
C ILE A 17 2.72 2.10 4.50
N GLY A 18 3.66 2.94 4.92
CA GLY A 18 4.73 2.56 5.85
C GLY A 18 4.21 2.12 7.22
N LEU A 19 3.22 2.83 7.76
CA LEU A 19 2.58 2.47 9.02
C LEU A 19 1.87 1.11 8.92
N PHE A 20 1.06 0.89 7.88
CA PHE A 20 0.37 -0.38 7.68
C PHE A 20 1.32 -1.54 7.41
N ALA A 21 2.42 -1.30 6.69
CA ALA A 21 3.46 -2.31 6.49
C ALA A 21 4.12 -2.71 7.82
N ALA A 22 4.44 -1.74 8.70
CA ALA A 22 5.00 -2.03 10.02
C ALA A 22 4.01 -2.80 10.91
N ILE A 23 2.74 -2.40 10.92
CA ILE A 23 1.66 -3.10 11.65
C ILE A 23 1.50 -4.53 11.13
N THR A 24 1.57 -4.73 9.80
CA THR A 24 1.46 -6.06 9.18
C THR A 24 2.55 -7.00 9.66
N ILE A 25 3.79 -6.53 9.76
CA ILE A 25 4.91 -7.32 10.31
C ILE A 25 4.63 -7.72 11.76
N GLY A 26 4.11 -6.79 12.57
CA GLY A 26 3.69 -7.10 13.95
C GLY A 26 2.55 -8.11 14.03
N LEU A 27 1.56 -8.01 13.14
CA LEU A 27 0.42 -8.94 13.06
C LEU A 27 0.85 -10.36 12.70
N PHE A 28 1.81 -10.52 11.79
CA PHE A 28 2.39 -11.83 11.46
C PHE A 28 3.01 -12.52 12.68
N GLN A 29 3.55 -11.75 13.64
CA GLN A 29 4.10 -12.32 14.87
C GLN A 29 3.03 -12.87 15.82
N VAL A 30 1.78 -12.41 15.68
CA VAL A 30 0.63 -12.87 16.49
C VAL A 30 -0.03 -14.07 15.83
N SER A 31 -0.29 -14.01 14.52
CA SER A 31 -0.94 -15.08 13.75
C SER A 31 -0.84 -14.83 12.25
N ASP A 32 -0.63 -15.89 11.48
CA ASP A 32 -0.60 -15.83 10.02
C ASP A 32 -1.89 -15.24 9.43
N LEU A 33 -3.07 -15.61 9.95
CA LEU A 33 -4.35 -15.11 9.45
C LEU A 33 -4.46 -13.59 9.60
N PHE A 34 -4.05 -13.06 10.75
CA PHE A 34 -4.05 -11.62 11.01
C PHE A 34 -2.98 -10.90 10.20
N GLY A 35 -1.82 -11.52 9.97
CA GLY A 35 -0.79 -11.04 9.05
C GLY A 35 -1.33 -10.85 7.63
N TRP A 36 -2.04 -11.83 7.09
CA TRP A 36 -2.68 -11.73 5.76
C TRP A 36 -3.71 -10.60 5.66
N VAL A 37 -4.49 -10.35 6.71
CA VAL A 37 -5.40 -9.19 6.77
C VAL A 37 -4.60 -7.88 6.69
N GLY A 38 -3.48 -7.79 7.40
CA GLY A 38 -2.57 -6.66 7.32
C GLY A 38 -1.98 -6.46 5.92
N VAL A 39 -1.60 -7.54 5.23
CA VAL A 39 -1.11 -7.48 3.84
C VAL A 39 -2.17 -6.91 2.90
N ILE A 40 -3.41 -7.41 2.99
CA ILE A 40 -4.53 -6.91 2.17
C ILE A 40 -4.75 -5.41 2.43
N LEU A 41 -4.72 -4.97 3.69
CA LEU A 41 -4.84 -3.56 4.05
C LEU A 41 -3.68 -2.72 3.51
N THR A 42 -2.45 -3.21 3.59
CA THR A 42 -1.27 -2.52 3.04
C THR A 42 -1.38 -2.35 1.53
N VAL A 43 -1.79 -3.40 0.82
CA VAL A 43 -2.05 -3.36 -0.63
C VAL A 43 -3.18 -2.38 -0.95
N TRP A 44 -4.26 -2.38 -0.16
CA TRP A 44 -5.34 -1.40 -0.31
C TRP A 44 -4.84 0.04 -0.18
N CYS A 45 -4.01 0.34 0.82
CA CYS A 45 -3.40 1.67 0.97
C CYS A 45 -2.58 2.07 -0.27
N VAL A 46 -1.78 1.15 -0.81
CA VAL A 46 -1.01 1.39 -2.05
C VAL A 46 -1.94 1.75 -3.22
N TYR A 47 -3.01 0.98 -3.43
CA TYR A 47 -3.97 1.24 -4.51
C TYR A 47 -4.85 2.48 -4.27
N PHE A 48 -5.11 2.84 -3.02
CA PHE A 48 -5.88 4.02 -2.66
C PHE A 48 -5.09 5.31 -2.92
N PHE A 49 -3.81 5.33 -2.56
CA PHE A 49 -2.93 6.48 -2.75
C PHE A 49 -2.26 6.52 -4.14
N ARG A 50 -2.63 5.62 -5.05
CA ARG A 50 -2.14 5.67 -6.42
C ARG A 50 -2.60 6.96 -7.10
N ASP A 51 -1.68 7.65 -7.74
CA ASP A 51 -1.91 8.91 -8.44
C ASP A 51 -1.63 8.71 -9.93
N PRO A 52 -2.63 8.31 -10.74
CA PRO A 52 -2.45 8.17 -12.18
C PRO A 52 -2.35 9.55 -12.84
N ASP A 53 -1.63 9.62 -13.97
CA ASP A 53 -1.61 10.82 -14.81
C ASP A 53 -3.06 11.23 -15.16
N ARG A 54 -3.48 12.42 -14.72
CA ARG A 54 -4.83 12.94 -14.96
C ARG A 54 -4.87 13.60 -16.33
N THR A 55 -5.57 13.00 -17.28
CA THR A 55 -5.93 13.66 -18.54
C THR A 55 -7.29 14.33 -18.37
N THR A 56 -7.34 15.65 -18.48
CA THR A 56 -8.62 16.37 -18.60
C THR A 56 -9.22 16.09 -19.98
N PRO A 57 -10.54 15.87 -20.09
CA PRO A 57 -11.21 15.76 -21.39
C PRO A 57 -11.15 17.07 -22.18
#